data_AF-A0A7J7XEK8-F1
#
_entry.id   AF-A0A7J7XEK8-F1
#
_cell.length_a   1.000
_cell.length_b   1.000
_cell.length_c   1.000
_cell.angle_alpha   90.00
_cell.angle_beta   90.00
_cell.angle_gamma   90.00
#
_symmetry.space_group_name_H-M   'P 1'
#
loop_
_entity.id
_entity.type
_entity.pdbx_description
1 polymer ?
#
loop_
_entity_poly.entity_id
_entity_poly.type
_entity_poly.pdbx_seq_one_letter_code
_entity_poly.pdbx_strand_id
1 'polypeptide(L)'
;MAQALRGTVTDFPGFDERADAETLRKAMKGLGTDEESILTLLTARSNAQRQEIVAAFKTLFGRDLLDDLKSELTGKFEKLIVALMKPSWLYDAYELKHALKGAGTDEKVLTEIIASRTPEELTAIKNIYEEEYGSSLEDDVVGDTSGFYQRMLVVLLQANRDPDAGINEAQVEQDAQTLFQAGELKWGTDEEKFITIFGTRSVSHLRRVFDKYMTISGFQIEEATRCLTPARRPCPHAHGPRVSQTQAGTGLLAHPSSLTPLKPLPHSDQSCLPRVPGRGGRTGRPAASWEPGGSSAAGPPSDTWESCGAFRGSAQ
;
A
#
# COMPACT_ATOMS: atom_id res chain seq x y z
N MET A 1 20.50 13.87 -14.37
CA MET A 1 20.97 14.04 -12.97
C MET A 1 19.85 13.55 -12.08
N ALA A 2 20.00 12.39 -11.42
CA ALA A 2 19.04 12.00 -10.39
C ALA A 2 19.11 13.05 -9.27
N GLN A 3 18.00 13.71 -8.98
CA GLN A 3 17.93 14.65 -7.88
C GLN A 3 18.12 13.82 -6.60
N ALA A 4 19.23 14.01 -5.89
CA ALA A 4 19.47 13.31 -4.63
C ALA A 4 18.33 13.67 -3.67
N LEU A 5 17.70 12.65 -3.08
CA LEU A 5 16.65 12.84 -2.08
C LEU A 5 17.24 13.63 -0.91
N ARG A 6 16.59 14.75 -0.55
CA ARG A 6 17.00 15.60 0.57
C ARG A 6 15.81 15.85 1.48
N GLY A 7 15.96 15.48 2.75
CA GLY A 7 14.97 15.77 3.79
C GLY A 7 14.92 17.27 4.14
N THR A 8 13.83 17.69 4.77
CA THR A 8 13.59 19.08 5.19
C THR A 8 14.08 19.38 6.60
N VAL A 9 14.22 18.35 7.45
CA VAL A 9 14.77 18.44 8.80
C VAL A 9 16.16 17.80 8.81
N THR A 10 17.14 18.52 9.36
CA THR A 10 18.53 18.07 9.51
C THR A 10 18.95 18.12 10.96
N ASP A 11 20.12 17.57 11.28
CA ASP A 11 20.69 17.68 12.63
C ASP A 11 20.85 19.13 13.04
N PHE A 12 20.42 19.42 14.27
CA PHE A 12 20.60 20.73 14.88
C PHE A 12 22.07 20.92 15.31
N PRO A 13 22.72 22.03 14.91
CA PRO A 13 24.11 22.28 15.27
C PRO A 13 24.24 22.64 16.76
N GLY A 14 25.24 22.06 17.44
CA GLY A 14 25.45 22.31 18.87
C GLY A 14 24.36 21.71 19.76
N PHE A 15 23.77 20.59 19.31
CA PHE A 15 22.77 19.83 20.05
C PHE A 15 23.26 19.39 21.43
N ASP A 16 22.40 19.56 22.44
CA ASP A 16 22.58 19.13 23.82
C ASP A 16 21.29 18.44 24.27
N GLU A 17 21.34 17.11 24.35
CA GLU A 17 20.20 16.26 24.66
C GLU A 17 19.63 16.51 26.07
N ARG A 18 20.49 16.91 27.03
CA ARG A 18 20.09 17.18 28.41
C ARG A 18 19.36 18.52 28.50
N ALA A 19 19.89 19.56 27.87
CA ALA A 19 19.27 20.88 27.85
C ALA A 19 17.89 20.84 27.16
N ASP A 20 17.77 20.07 26.07
CA ASP A 20 16.50 19.88 25.39
C ASP A 20 15.50 19.09 26.24
N ALA A 21 15.94 18.03 26.93
CA ALA A 21 15.10 17.27 27.86
C ALA A 21 14.58 18.14 29.01
N GLU A 22 15.43 19.00 29.59
CA GLU A 22 15.03 19.96 30.62
C GLU A 22 14.03 20.99 30.09
N THR A 23 14.22 21.47 28.87
CA THR A 23 13.29 22.40 28.20
C THR A 23 11.92 21.76 28.02
N LEU A 24 11.85 20.54 27.51
CA LEU A 24 10.59 19.80 27.37
C LEU A 24 9.94 19.55 28.74
N ARG A 25 10.72 19.17 29.76
CA ARG A 25 10.18 18.96 31.11
C ARG A 25 9.57 20.23 31.68
N LYS A 26 10.22 21.38 31.46
CA LYS A 26 9.73 22.70 31.89
C LYS A 26 8.45 23.09 31.16
N ALA A 27 8.38 22.85 29.85
CA ALA A 27 7.20 23.13 29.02
C ALA A 27 5.96 22.33 29.46
N MET A 28 6.18 21.14 30.02
CA MET A 28 5.13 20.24 30.55
C MET A 28 4.98 20.32 32.09
N LYS A 29 5.49 21.37 32.75
CA LYS A 29 5.43 21.48 34.22
C LYS A 29 4.42 22.55 34.65
N GLY A 30 3.39 22.11 35.38
CA GLY A 30 2.45 23.02 36.05
C GLY A 30 1.04 22.82 35.53
N LEU A 31 0.22 23.87 35.59
CA LEU A 31 -1.11 23.86 34.99
C LEU A 31 -1.01 24.37 33.56
N GLY A 32 -1.40 23.54 32.59
CA GLY A 32 -1.26 23.82 31.16
C GLY A 32 0.10 23.41 30.60
N THR A 33 0.23 23.57 29.30
CA THR A 33 1.39 23.11 28.50
C THR A 33 1.90 24.27 27.68
N ASP A 34 3.22 24.39 27.52
CA ASP A 34 3.82 25.33 26.56
C ASP A 34 4.02 24.63 25.21
N GLU A 35 2.97 24.57 24.39
CA GLU A 35 2.98 23.86 23.12
C GLU A 35 3.92 24.50 22.09
N GLU A 36 4.13 25.81 22.17
CA GLU A 36 5.02 26.55 21.26
C GLU A 36 6.49 26.14 21.48
N SER A 37 6.92 26.03 22.74
CA SER A 37 8.27 25.55 23.08
C SER A 37 8.47 24.10 22.63
N ILE A 38 7.48 23.23 22.85
CA ILE A 38 7.54 21.82 22.42
C ILE A 38 7.67 21.72 20.90
N LEU A 39 6.80 22.42 20.15
CA LEU A 39 6.80 22.40 18.69
C LEU A 39 8.12 22.93 18.13
N THR A 40 8.56 24.10 18.60
CA THR A 40 9.76 24.78 18.10
C THR A 40 11.01 23.92 18.31
N LEU A 41 11.12 23.28 19.47
CA LEU A 41 12.23 22.38 19.77
C LEU A 41 12.17 21.15 18.87
N LEU A 42 11.07 20.39 18.91
CA LEU A 42 11.00 19.08 18.26
C LEU A 42 11.08 19.18 16.74
N THR A 43 10.49 20.21 16.12
CA THR A 43 10.56 20.41 14.66
C THR A 43 11.94 20.85 14.17
N ALA A 44 12.80 21.37 15.06
CA ALA A 44 14.16 21.76 14.77
C ALA A 44 15.20 20.66 15.06
N ARG A 45 14.80 19.48 15.55
CA ARG A 45 15.68 18.34 15.83
C ARG A 45 15.47 17.21 14.83
N SER A 46 16.54 16.56 14.41
CA SER A 46 16.43 15.33 13.62
C SER A 46 15.83 14.20 14.45
N ASN A 47 15.31 13.15 13.80
CA ASN A 47 14.72 12.04 14.53
C ASN A 47 15.74 11.33 15.44
N ALA A 48 17.00 11.21 14.99
CA ALA A 48 18.09 10.67 15.80
C ALA A 48 18.30 11.48 17.09
N GLN A 49 18.39 12.80 16.97
CA GLN A 49 18.49 13.70 18.13
C GLN A 49 17.26 13.59 19.05
N ARG A 50 16.05 13.42 18.50
CA ARG A 50 14.85 13.17 19.33
C ARG A 50 14.97 11.88 20.13
N GLN A 51 15.56 10.81 19.58
CA GLN A 51 15.80 9.59 20.35
C GLN A 51 16.80 9.81 21.49
N GLU A 52 17.83 10.62 21.26
CA GLU A 52 18.78 11.01 22.32
C GLU A 52 18.10 11.83 23.42
N ILE A 53 17.18 12.75 23.06
CA ILE A 53 16.36 13.48 24.02
C ILE A 53 15.47 12.53 24.82
N VAL A 54 14.83 11.53 24.19
CA VAL A 54 14.01 10.53 24.89
C VAL A 54 14.85 9.79 25.95
N ALA A 55 16.04 9.33 25.58
CA ALA A 55 16.94 8.64 26.49
C ALA A 55 17.43 9.56 27.65
N ALA A 56 17.78 10.81 27.33
CA ALA A 56 18.19 11.80 28.33
C ALA A 56 17.05 12.15 29.30
N PHE A 57 15.84 12.34 28.79
CA PHE A 57 14.65 12.63 29.60
C PHE A 57 14.34 11.49 30.58
N LYS A 58 14.42 10.23 30.11
CA LYS A 58 14.27 9.07 30.98
C LYS A 58 15.33 9.01 32.07
N THR A 59 16.57 9.31 31.72
CA THR A 59 17.71 9.30 32.67
C THR A 59 17.60 10.41 33.72
N LEU A 60 17.23 11.63 33.32
CA LEU A 60 17.18 12.79 34.20
C LEU A 60 15.96 12.79 35.12
N PHE A 61 14.81 12.30 34.64
CA PHE A 61 13.54 12.43 35.36
C PHE A 61 12.88 11.10 35.73
N GLY A 62 13.36 9.96 35.20
CA GLY A 62 12.75 8.64 35.41
C GLY A 62 11.43 8.44 34.66
N ARG A 63 11.02 9.39 33.83
CA ARG A 63 9.70 9.45 33.15
C ARG A 63 9.82 9.07 31.68
N ASP A 64 8.73 8.57 31.11
CA ASP A 64 8.65 8.35 29.67
C ASP A 64 8.21 9.65 28.97
N LEU A 65 9.01 10.12 28.02
CA LEU A 65 8.74 11.39 27.33
C LEU A 65 7.51 11.29 26.42
N LEU A 66 7.26 10.16 25.77
CA LEU A 66 6.12 10.01 24.87
C LEU A 66 4.82 9.97 25.68
N ASP A 67 4.80 9.29 26.82
CA ASP A 67 3.62 9.25 27.69
C ASP A 67 3.34 10.62 28.34
N ASP A 68 4.38 11.34 28.76
CA ASP A 68 4.23 12.72 29.22
C ASP A 68 3.61 13.59 28.10
N LEU A 69 4.15 13.54 26.87
CA LEU A 69 3.62 14.30 25.73
C LEU A 69 2.16 13.93 25.39
N LYS A 70 1.79 12.64 25.44
CA LYS A 70 0.40 12.20 25.23
C LYS A 70 -0.55 12.69 26.33
N SER A 71 -0.06 12.82 27.56
CA SER A 71 -0.89 13.28 28.68
C SER A 71 -1.11 14.80 28.67
N GLU A 72 -0.16 15.55 28.12
CA GLU A 72 -0.16 17.02 28.12
C GLU A 72 -0.73 17.63 26.83
N LEU A 73 -0.73 16.86 25.72
CA LEU A 73 -1.20 17.31 24.40
C LEU A 73 -2.49 16.59 24.03
N THR A 74 -3.31 17.22 23.18
CA THR A 74 -4.52 16.57 22.65
C THR A 74 -4.73 16.81 21.15
N GLY A 75 -5.52 15.95 20.53
CA GLY A 75 -6.05 16.15 19.18
C GLY A 75 -5.01 16.02 18.07
N LYS A 76 -5.08 16.87 17.04
CA LYS A 76 -4.17 16.78 15.89
C LYS A 76 -2.73 17.12 16.25
N PHE A 77 -2.54 18.00 17.23
CA PHE A 77 -1.22 18.42 17.66
C PHE A 77 -0.49 17.28 18.38
N GLU A 78 -1.16 16.61 19.32
CA GLU A 78 -0.66 15.39 19.97
C GLU A 78 -0.22 14.34 18.93
N LYS A 79 -1.10 14.01 17.97
CA LYS A 79 -0.80 13.03 16.92
C LYS A 79 0.48 13.39 16.14
N LEU A 80 0.64 14.66 15.75
CA LEU A 80 1.83 15.12 15.05
C LEU A 80 3.08 15.00 15.92
N ILE A 81 3.03 15.45 17.16
CA ILE A 81 4.19 15.43 18.06
C ILE A 81 4.60 13.99 18.36
N VAL A 82 3.66 13.10 18.68
CA VAL A 82 3.94 11.68 18.93
C VAL A 82 4.50 11.01 17.68
N ALA A 83 3.99 11.32 16.49
CA ALA A 83 4.53 10.83 15.22
C ALA A 83 5.99 11.28 15.02
N LEU A 84 6.31 12.55 15.27
CA LEU A 84 7.67 13.08 15.15
C LEU A 84 8.67 12.40 16.09
N MET A 85 8.21 11.90 17.24
CA MET A 85 9.06 11.25 18.23
C MET A 85 9.39 9.79 17.91
N LYS A 86 8.63 9.13 17.04
CA LYS A 86 8.85 7.72 16.69
C LYS A 86 9.94 7.58 15.62
N PRO A 87 10.85 6.59 15.72
CA PRO A 87 11.70 6.19 14.59
C PRO A 87 10.85 5.86 13.36
N SER A 88 11.37 6.12 12.16
CA SER A 88 10.60 6.00 10.91
C SER A 88 9.98 4.61 10.71
N TRP A 89 10.78 3.54 10.84
CA TRP A 89 10.30 2.15 10.71
C TRP A 89 9.27 1.78 11.77
N LEU A 90 9.43 2.28 13.01
CA LEU A 90 8.48 2.03 14.09
C LEU A 90 7.17 2.80 13.87
N TYR A 91 7.25 4.01 13.30
CA TYR A 91 6.07 4.78 12.94
C TYR A 91 5.28 4.09 11.82
N ASP A 92 5.96 3.56 10.81
CA ASP A 92 5.31 2.81 9.73
C ASP A 92 4.63 1.55 10.25
N ALA A 93 5.29 0.76 11.10
CA ALA A 93 4.67 -0.41 11.74
C ALA A 93 3.46 -0.02 12.59
N TYR A 94 3.55 1.09 13.33
CA TYR A 94 2.44 1.63 14.11
C TYR A 94 1.25 2.03 13.23
N GLU A 95 1.46 2.77 12.14
CA GLU A 95 0.41 3.18 11.22
C GLU A 95 -0.22 1.97 10.52
N LEU A 96 0.57 0.98 10.11
CA LEU A 96 0.05 -0.28 9.56
C LEU A 96 -0.81 -1.03 10.58
N LYS A 97 -0.39 -1.11 11.85
CA LYS A 97 -1.18 -1.77 12.89
C LYS A 97 -2.52 -1.07 13.09
N HIS A 98 -2.54 0.26 13.05
CA HIS A 98 -3.77 1.03 13.20
C HIS A 98 -4.66 0.94 11.95
N ALA A 99 -4.08 0.84 10.75
CA ALA A 99 -4.81 0.63 9.51
C ALA A 99 -5.48 -0.75 9.43
N LEU A 100 -4.91 -1.77 10.10
CA LEU A 100 -5.42 -3.15 10.18
C LEU A 100 -6.25 -3.40 11.44
N LYS A 101 -6.53 -2.37 12.26
CA LYS A 101 -7.24 -2.55 13.53
C LYS A 101 -8.64 -1.95 13.47
N GLY A 102 -9.64 -2.79 13.69
CA GLY A 102 -11.01 -2.36 13.97
C GLY A 102 -12.02 -2.86 12.94
N ALA A 103 -13.18 -2.20 12.88
CA ALA A 103 -14.22 -2.53 11.91
C ALA A 103 -13.90 -1.84 10.56
N GLY A 104 -13.19 -2.56 9.70
CA GLY A 104 -12.74 -2.08 8.40
C GLY A 104 -11.24 -1.78 8.38
N THR A 105 -10.69 -1.74 7.17
CA THR A 105 -9.27 -1.57 6.89
C THR A 105 -9.04 -0.20 6.29
N ASP A 106 -7.98 0.52 6.69
CA ASP A 106 -7.58 1.74 5.99
C ASP A 106 -6.66 1.39 4.81
N GLU A 107 -7.26 1.09 3.64
CA GLU A 107 -6.50 0.67 2.47
C GLU A 107 -5.61 1.79 1.92
N LYS A 108 -5.86 3.06 2.27
CA LYS A 108 -5.01 4.17 1.82
C LYS A 108 -3.68 4.14 2.54
N VAL A 109 -3.69 3.93 3.85
CA VAL A 109 -2.47 3.82 4.65
C VAL A 109 -1.67 2.59 4.23
N LEU A 110 -2.32 1.43 4.07
CA LEU A 110 -1.66 0.21 3.58
C LEU A 110 -0.99 0.44 2.23
N THR A 111 -1.72 1.03 1.27
CA THR A 111 -1.20 1.27 -0.08
C THR A 111 -0.04 2.27 -0.06
N GLU A 112 -0.16 3.36 0.69
CA GLU A 112 0.87 4.39 0.77
C GLU A 112 2.18 3.84 1.34
N ILE A 113 2.10 3.08 2.44
CA ILE A 113 3.28 2.53 3.09
C ILE A 113 3.89 1.40 2.26
N ILE A 114 3.10 0.39 1.89
CA ILE A 114 3.66 -0.81 1.25
C ILE A 114 4.16 -0.51 -0.17
N ALA A 115 3.56 0.43 -0.90
CA ALA A 115 3.98 0.76 -2.26
C ALA A 115 5.15 1.73 -2.36
N SER A 116 5.44 2.52 -1.32
CA SER A 116 6.49 3.56 -1.38
C SER A 116 7.80 3.20 -0.70
N ARG A 117 7.81 2.22 0.21
CA ARG A 117 8.99 1.82 0.99
C ARG A 117 9.91 0.93 0.16
N THR A 118 11.21 1.01 0.41
CA THR A 118 12.19 0.13 -0.25
C THR A 118 12.13 -1.29 0.32
N PRO A 119 12.70 -2.30 -0.38
CA PRO A 119 12.79 -3.66 0.16
C PRO A 119 13.45 -3.74 1.55
N GLU A 120 14.49 -2.94 1.78
CA GLU A 120 15.20 -2.89 3.05
C GLU A 120 14.31 -2.29 4.16
N GLU A 121 13.61 -1.20 3.85
CA GLU A 121 12.65 -0.58 4.79
C GLU A 121 11.50 -1.52 5.12
N LEU A 122 10.90 -2.19 4.12
CA LEU A 122 9.82 -3.16 4.34
C LEU A 122 10.27 -4.34 5.19
N THR A 123 11.51 -4.81 5.02
CA THR A 123 12.06 -5.86 5.86
C THR A 123 12.19 -5.40 7.31
N ALA A 124 12.70 -4.20 7.54
CA ALA A 124 12.79 -3.61 8.88
C ALA A 124 11.41 -3.42 9.52
N ILE A 125 10.43 -2.95 8.74
CA ILE A 125 9.03 -2.75 9.19
C ILE A 125 8.40 -4.08 9.60
N LYS A 126 8.58 -5.16 8.82
CA LYS A 126 8.04 -6.48 9.17
C LYS A 126 8.61 -6.99 10.50
N ASN A 127 9.92 -6.89 10.68
CA ASN A 127 10.58 -7.37 11.89
C ASN A 127 10.09 -6.60 13.13
N ILE A 128 10.08 -5.26 13.07
CA ILE A 128 9.64 -4.45 14.22
C ILE A 128 8.14 -4.61 14.49
N TYR A 129 7.31 -4.82 13.46
CA TYR A 129 5.89 -5.08 13.64
C TYR A 129 5.65 -6.38 14.42
N GLU A 130 6.39 -7.44 14.09
CA GLU A 130 6.32 -8.72 14.80
C GLU A 130 6.84 -8.61 16.24
N GLU A 131 7.95 -7.90 16.45
CA GLU A 131 8.50 -7.63 17.78
C GLU A 131 7.52 -6.85 18.67
N GLU A 132 6.89 -5.80 18.14
CA GLU A 132 6.01 -4.90 18.90
C GLU A 132 4.61 -5.48 19.13
N TYR A 133 4.08 -6.26 18.19
CA TYR A 133 2.68 -6.70 18.22
C TYR A 133 2.48 -8.20 18.36
N GLY A 134 3.54 -9.00 18.26
CA GLY A 134 3.48 -10.46 18.35
C GLY A 134 2.66 -11.11 17.23
N SER A 135 2.45 -10.41 16.11
CA SER A 135 1.75 -10.91 14.92
C SER A 135 2.56 -10.59 13.66
N SER A 136 2.51 -11.49 12.67
CA SER A 136 3.11 -11.24 11.36
C SER A 136 2.32 -10.16 10.62
N LEU A 137 3.01 -9.13 10.11
CA LEU A 137 2.40 -8.11 9.27
C LEU A 137 1.75 -8.73 8.02
N GLU A 138 2.35 -9.77 7.44
CA GLU A 138 1.82 -10.43 6.26
C GLU A 138 0.51 -11.17 6.59
N ASP A 139 0.45 -11.87 7.72
CA ASP A 139 -0.75 -12.60 8.16
C ASP A 139 -1.89 -11.62 8.47
N ASP A 140 -1.59 -10.52 9.15
CA ASP A 140 -2.58 -9.48 9.45
C ASP A 140 -3.12 -8.84 8.15
N VAL A 141 -2.26 -8.54 7.18
CA VAL A 141 -2.69 -8.04 5.86
C VAL A 141 -3.54 -9.08 5.10
N VAL A 142 -3.17 -10.36 5.16
CA VAL A 142 -3.92 -11.45 4.54
C VAL A 142 -5.30 -11.63 5.18
N GLY A 143 -5.41 -11.43 6.50
CA GLY A 143 -6.67 -11.52 7.23
C GLY A 143 -7.66 -10.39 6.91
N ASP A 144 -7.15 -9.19 6.65
CA ASP A 144 -7.94 -7.96 6.54
C ASP A 144 -8.09 -7.43 5.11
N THR A 145 -7.50 -8.10 4.12
CA THR A 145 -7.62 -7.73 2.70
C THR A 145 -8.05 -8.93 1.85
N SER A 146 -8.49 -8.68 0.61
CA SER A 146 -8.92 -9.75 -0.29
C SER A 146 -8.58 -9.50 -1.76
N GLY A 147 -8.68 -10.55 -2.58
CA GLY A 147 -8.58 -10.48 -4.03
C GLY A 147 -7.20 -10.07 -4.55
N PHE A 148 -7.16 -9.35 -5.67
CA PHE A 148 -5.91 -8.91 -6.29
C PHE A 148 -5.18 -7.84 -5.47
N TYR A 149 -5.91 -7.05 -4.69
CA TYR A 149 -5.31 -6.05 -3.79
C TYR A 149 -4.44 -6.74 -2.74
N GLN A 150 -4.98 -7.73 -2.03
CA GLN A 150 -4.24 -8.57 -1.08
C GLN A 150 -2.99 -9.19 -1.73
N ARG A 151 -3.15 -9.79 -2.91
CA ARG A 151 -2.01 -10.43 -3.62
C ARG A 151 -0.90 -9.45 -3.94
N MET A 152 -1.25 -8.24 -4.41
CA MET A 152 -0.26 -7.21 -4.69
C MET A 152 0.48 -6.77 -3.42
N LEU A 153 -0.25 -6.54 -2.31
CA LEU A 153 0.38 -6.19 -1.04
C LEU A 153 1.33 -7.29 -0.56
N VAL A 154 0.91 -8.56 -0.62
CA VAL A 154 1.76 -9.70 -0.23
C VAL A 154 3.02 -9.78 -1.09
N VAL A 155 2.90 -9.59 -2.42
CA VAL A 155 4.08 -9.57 -3.32
C VAL A 155 5.06 -8.46 -2.96
N LEU A 156 4.56 -7.25 -2.63
CA LEU A 156 5.41 -6.14 -2.19
C LEU A 156 6.06 -6.44 -0.83
N LEU A 157 5.30 -7.01 0.12
CA LEU A 157 5.78 -7.40 1.45
C LEU A 157 6.85 -8.50 1.41
N GLN A 158 6.96 -9.27 0.32
CA GLN A 158 8.10 -10.18 0.15
C GLN A 158 9.44 -9.44 0.09
N ALA A 159 9.45 -8.12 -0.18
CA ALA A 159 10.66 -7.31 -0.27
C ALA A 159 11.72 -7.93 -1.19
N ASN A 160 11.27 -8.58 -2.27
CA ASN A 160 12.12 -9.34 -3.19
C ASN A 160 12.01 -8.80 -4.63
N ARG A 161 12.00 -7.47 -4.75
CA ARG A 161 12.06 -6.80 -6.06
C ARG A 161 13.47 -6.99 -6.64
N ASP A 162 13.55 -7.28 -7.94
CA ASP A 162 14.80 -7.39 -8.68
C ASP A 162 15.67 -6.14 -8.42
N PRO A 163 16.95 -6.30 -8.06
CA PRO A 163 17.84 -5.17 -7.86
C PRO A 163 18.09 -4.44 -9.18
N ASP A 164 18.37 -3.14 -9.10
CA ASP A 164 18.75 -2.37 -10.29
C ASP A 164 20.10 -2.87 -10.84
N ALA A 165 20.06 -3.33 -12.10
CA ALA A 165 21.18 -3.94 -12.81
C ALA A 165 21.20 -3.48 -14.27
N GLY A 166 22.00 -4.16 -15.12
CA GLY A 166 22.01 -3.91 -16.56
C GLY A 166 20.62 -4.11 -17.18
N ILE A 167 20.20 -3.16 -18.03
CA ILE A 167 18.88 -3.18 -18.66
C ILE A 167 18.89 -4.13 -19.87
N ASN A 168 17.99 -5.12 -19.86
CA ASN A 168 17.75 -6.00 -21.00
C ASN A 168 16.60 -5.45 -21.87
N GLU A 169 16.95 -4.77 -22.96
CA GLU A 169 15.98 -4.12 -23.84
C GLU A 169 14.97 -5.10 -24.47
N ALA A 170 15.35 -6.36 -24.72
CA ALA A 170 14.42 -7.38 -25.22
C ALA A 170 13.35 -7.73 -24.19
N GLN A 171 13.75 -7.78 -22.91
CA GLN A 171 12.81 -8.02 -21.81
C GLN A 171 11.91 -6.81 -21.54
N VAL A 172 12.44 -5.58 -21.69
CA VAL A 172 11.64 -4.35 -21.62
C VAL A 172 10.52 -4.38 -22.67
N GLU A 173 10.86 -4.73 -23.91
CA GLU A 173 9.88 -4.84 -25.00
C GLU A 173 8.84 -5.92 -24.73
N GLN A 174 9.27 -7.09 -24.24
CA GLN A 174 8.36 -8.18 -23.87
C GLN A 174 7.40 -7.79 -22.75
N ASP A 175 7.90 -7.16 -21.67
CA ASP A 175 7.07 -6.76 -20.53
C ASP A 175 6.08 -5.65 -20.95
N ALA A 176 6.51 -4.67 -21.76
CA ALA A 176 5.62 -3.62 -22.27
C ALA A 176 4.50 -4.18 -23.17
N GLN A 177 4.83 -5.13 -24.05
CA GLN A 177 3.83 -5.83 -24.87
C GLN A 177 2.89 -6.68 -24.01
N THR A 178 3.41 -7.34 -22.98
CA THR A 178 2.62 -8.15 -22.04
C THR A 178 1.61 -7.28 -21.32
N LEU A 179 2.01 -6.11 -20.79
CA LEU A 179 1.11 -5.17 -20.13
C LEU A 179 0.03 -4.64 -21.09
N PHE A 180 0.41 -4.32 -22.34
CA PHE A 180 -0.53 -3.83 -23.35
C PHE A 180 -1.58 -4.88 -23.70
N GLN A 181 -1.16 -6.14 -23.90
CA GLN A 181 -2.06 -7.26 -24.17
C GLN A 181 -2.94 -7.61 -22.96
N ALA A 182 -2.39 -7.47 -21.76
CA ALA A 182 -3.08 -7.76 -20.51
C ALA A 182 -4.16 -6.72 -20.16
N GLY A 183 -3.99 -5.46 -20.59
CA GLY A 183 -4.95 -4.38 -20.37
C GLY A 183 -5.83 -4.09 -21.59
N GLU A 184 -5.27 -3.44 -22.61
CA GLU A 184 -6.04 -2.79 -23.69
C GLU A 184 -6.65 -3.77 -24.70
N LEU A 185 -6.09 -4.97 -24.85
CA LEU A 185 -6.56 -5.97 -25.82
C LEU A 185 -7.55 -6.99 -25.23
N LYS A 186 -7.91 -6.86 -23.95
CA LYS A 186 -8.87 -7.74 -23.28
C LYS A 186 -10.04 -6.93 -22.71
N TRP A 187 -11.19 -7.57 -22.59
CA TRP A 187 -12.28 -7.03 -21.79
C TRP A 187 -12.03 -7.36 -20.33
N GLY A 188 -11.76 -6.34 -19.51
CA GLY A 188 -11.20 -6.52 -18.17
C GLY A 188 -9.68 -6.37 -18.20
N THR A 189 -8.99 -6.91 -17.20
CA THR A 189 -7.52 -6.86 -17.16
C THR A 189 -6.99 -8.20 -16.66
N ASP A 190 -5.76 -8.55 -17.04
CA ASP A 190 -5.06 -9.72 -16.52
C ASP A 190 -4.22 -9.31 -15.30
N GLU A 191 -4.86 -9.17 -14.14
CA GLU A 191 -4.25 -8.57 -12.95
C GLU A 191 -3.00 -9.33 -12.49
N GLU A 192 -2.92 -10.63 -12.72
CA GLU A 192 -1.75 -11.45 -12.36
C GLU A 192 -0.49 -11.04 -13.12
N LYS A 193 -0.62 -10.65 -14.39
CA LYS A 193 0.51 -10.12 -15.18
C LYS A 193 0.97 -8.77 -14.65
N PHE A 194 0.03 -7.89 -14.30
CA PHE A 194 0.33 -6.59 -13.71
C PHE A 194 1.03 -6.74 -12.35
N ILE A 195 0.49 -7.59 -11.46
CA ILE A 195 1.07 -7.87 -10.15
C ILE A 195 2.48 -8.41 -10.27
N THR A 196 2.71 -9.38 -11.16
CA THR A 196 4.05 -9.97 -11.34
C THR A 196 5.04 -8.93 -11.84
N ILE A 197 4.71 -8.21 -12.92
CA ILE A 197 5.64 -7.24 -13.53
C ILE A 197 5.89 -6.07 -12.56
N PHE A 198 4.85 -5.46 -12.00
CA PHE A 198 5.00 -4.31 -11.11
C PHE A 198 5.53 -4.67 -9.73
N GLY A 199 5.27 -5.88 -9.25
CA GLY A 199 5.71 -6.34 -7.94
C GLY A 199 7.18 -6.74 -7.91
N THR A 200 7.70 -7.35 -8.98
CA THR A 200 9.03 -7.97 -8.95
C THR A 200 10.08 -7.29 -9.80
N ARG A 201 9.75 -6.60 -10.91
CA ARG A 201 10.79 -5.99 -11.77
C ARG A 201 11.49 -4.82 -11.07
N SER A 202 12.75 -4.61 -11.42
CA SER A 202 13.55 -3.52 -10.85
C SER A 202 12.96 -2.15 -11.23
N VAL A 203 13.26 -1.13 -10.42
CA VAL A 203 12.72 0.23 -10.63
C VAL A 203 13.24 0.82 -11.95
N SER A 204 14.54 0.67 -12.23
CA SER A 204 15.15 1.11 -13.49
C SER A 204 14.57 0.40 -14.72
N HIS A 205 14.29 -0.90 -14.62
CA HIS A 205 13.61 -1.66 -15.68
C HIS A 205 12.19 -1.16 -15.91
N LEU A 206 11.39 -1.03 -14.85
CA LEU A 206 10.00 -0.58 -14.95
C LEU A 206 9.87 0.81 -15.58
N ARG A 207 10.78 1.74 -15.25
CA ARG A 207 10.82 3.06 -15.91
C ARG A 207 10.95 2.94 -17.43
N ARG A 208 11.83 2.06 -17.92
CA ARG A 208 11.98 1.80 -19.37
C ARG A 208 10.76 1.11 -19.96
N VAL A 209 10.14 0.19 -19.22
CA VAL A 209 8.89 -0.46 -19.63
C VAL A 209 7.78 0.58 -19.80
N PHE A 210 7.67 1.58 -18.91
CA PHE A 210 6.65 2.63 -19.03
C PHE A 210 6.88 3.53 -20.25
N ASP A 211 8.14 3.92 -20.52
CA ASP A 211 8.48 4.68 -21.73
C ASP A 211 8.13 3.88 -23.01
N LYS A 212 8.46 2.58 -23.03
CA LYS A 212 8.15 1.69 -24.14
C LYS A 212 6.66 1.44 -24.28
N TYR A 213 5.93 1.31 -23.16
CA TYR A 213 4.48 1.16 -23.14
C TYR A 213 3.77 2.37 -23.76
N MET A 214 4.19 3.59 -23.41
CA MET A 214 3.69 4.82 -24.03
C MET A 214 3.94 4.83 -25.53
N THR A 215 5.11 4.34 -25.97
CA THR A 215 5.45 4.25 -27.40
C THR A 215 4.56 3.26 -28.16
N ILE A 216 4.19 2.14 -27.53
CA ILE A 216 3.35 1.08 -28.14
C ILE A 216 1.87 1.48 -28.15
N SER A 217 1.37 1.98 -27.02
CA SER A 217 -0.07 2.18 -26.78
C SER A 217 -0.55 3.60 -27.12
N GLY A 218 0.34 4.59 -27.05
CA GLY A 218 -0.02 6.01 -27.10
C GLY A 218 -0.53 6.59 -25.78
N PHE A 219 -0.57 5.80 -24.69
CA PHE A 219 -1.06 6.19 -23.38
C PHE A 219 -0.05 5.91 -22.27
N GLN A 220 -0.08 6.70 -21.21
CA GLN A 220 0.67 6.40 -19.99
C GLN A 220 0.07 5.14 -19.33
N ILE A 221 0.90 4.36 -18.63
CA ILE A 221 0.47 3.12 -18.00
C ILE A 221 -0.62 3.36 -16.94
N GLU A 222 -0.58 4.52 -16.27
CA GLU A 222 -1.56 4.97 -15.29
C GLU A 222 -2.95 5.16 -15.92
N GLU A 223 -3.02 5.53 -17.20
CA GLU A 223 -4.27 5.68 -17.93
C GLU A 223 -4.92 4.32 -18.21
N ALA A 224 -4.10 3.32 -18.56
CA ALA A 224 -4.55 1.95 -18.76
C ALA A 224 -4.99 1.29 -17.43
N THR A 225 -4.24 1.55 -16.34
CA THR A 225 -4.62 1.04 -15.02
C THR A 225 -5.84 1.74 -14.41
N ARG A 226 -6.29 2.89 -14.93
CA ARG A 226 -7.55 3.50 -14.48
C ARG A 226 -8.75 2.58 -14.75
N CYS A 227 -8.69 1.76 -15.80
CA CYS A 227 -9.70 0.76 -16.13
C CYS A 227 -9.70 -0.44 -15.13
N LEU A 228 -8.66 -0.64 -14.31
CA LEU A 228 -8.60 -1.68 -13.26
C LEU A 228 -9.44 -1.34 -12.02
N THR A 229 -9.81 -0.06 -11.84
CA THR A 229 -10.60 0.37 -10.70
C THR A 229 -12.09 0.35 -11.05
N PRO A 230 -12.99 -0.22 -10.22
CA PRO A 230 -14.42 -0.38 -10.55
C PRO A 230 -15.19 0.93 -10.84
N ALA A 231 -14.56 2.08 -10.64
CA ALA A 231 -15.15 3.40 -10.81
C ALA A 231 -14.45 4.19 -11.93
N ARG A 232 -14.71 3.84 -13.20
CA ARG A 232 -15.13 4.75 -14.31
C ARG A 232 -14.79 4.19 -15.70
N ARG A 233 -15.86 3.87 -16.43
CA ARG A 233 -16.03 3.71 -17.90
C ARG A 233 -15.17 2.62 -18.59
N PRO A 234 -15.74 1.92 -19.60
CA PRO A 234 -14.94 1.11 -20.52
C PRO A 234 -13.86 1.98 -21.17
N CYS A 235 -12.64 1.44 -21.33
CA CYS A 235 -11.59 2.11 -22.09
C CYS A 235 -12.18 2.40 -23.50
N PRO A 236 -12.16 3.66 -23.99
CA PRO A 236 -12.94 4.09 -25.15
C PRO A 236 -12.51 3.46 -26.50
N HIS A 237 -11.57 2.52 -26.51
CA HIS A 237 -10.82 2.12 -27.69
C HIS A 237 -10.88 0.62 -28.01
N ALA A 238 -11.87 -0.11 -27.48
CA ALA A 238 -12.22 -1.46 -27.95
C ALA A 238 -12.76 -1.53 -29.40
N HIS A 239 -12.51 -0.50 -30.22
CA HIS A 239 -12.76 -0.49 -31.66
C HIS A 239 -11.43 -0.19 -32.37
N GLY A 240 -10.95 -1.20 -33.10
CA GLY A 240 -9.58 -1.31 -33.64
C GLY A 240 -9.12 -0.21 -34.61
N PRO A 241 -7.89 -0.33 -35.13
CA PRO A 241 -7.21 0.76 -35.81
C PRO A 241 -7.97 1.22 -37.06
N ARG A 242 -8.25 2.52 -37.11
CA ARG A 242 -8.77 3.20 -38.30
C ARG A 242 -7.64 3.26 -39.34
N VAL A 243 -7.63 2.30 -40.26
CA VAL A 243 -6.76 2.33 -41.44
C VAL A 243 -7.05 3.63 -42.20
N SER A 244 -6.07 4.54 -42.25
CA SER A 244 -6.12 5.73 -43.11
C SER A 244 -6.02 5.28 -44.57
N GLN A 245 -7.14 5.23 -45.28
CA GLN A 245 -7.14 5.07 -46.73
C GLN A 245 -6.62 6.36 -47.37
N THR A 246 -5.44 6.24 -47.98
CA THR A 246 -4.85 7.19 -48.90
C THR A 246 -5.82 7.42 -50.06
N GLN A 247 -6.20 8.67 -50.31
CA GLN A 247 -7.00 9.05 -51.47
C GLN A 247 -6.23 8.78 -52.76
N ALA A 248 -6.83 7.99 -53.66
CA ALA A 248 -6.45 7.93 -55.05
C ALA A 248 -7.69 8.07 -55.94
N GLY A 249 -7.70 9.14 -56.75
CA GLY A 249 -8.17 9.11 -58.14
C GLY A 249 -9.66 8.87 -58.40
N THR A 250 -10.37 9.97 -58.64
CA THR A 250 -11.62 10.07 -59.40
C THR A 250 -11.56 9.40 -60.79
N GLY A 251 -12.59 8.64 -61.16
CA GLY A 251 -12.79 8.16 -62.54
C GLY A 251 -14.07 7.36 -62.80
N LEU A 252 -15.12 8.07 -63.27
CA LEU A 252 -16.21 7.68 -64.20
C LEU A 252 -17.18 6.48 -63.93
N LEU A 253 -18.43 6.88 -63.63
CA LEU A 253 -19.73 6.54 -64.26
C LEU A 253 -20.00 5.14 -64.88
N ALA A 254 -21.01 4.42 -64.33
CA ALA A 254 -22.14 3.81 -65.07
C ALA A 254 -23.30 3.41 -64.13
N HIS A 255 -24.53 3.57 -64.60
CA HIS A 255 -25.84 3.39 -63.91
C HIS A 255 -26.39 1.93 -63.98
N PRO A 256 -27.55 1.60 -63.34
CA PRO A 256 -27.79 0.33 -62.64
C PRO A 256 -28.86 -0.59 -63.26
N SER A 257 -28.90 -1.86 -62.80
CA SER A 257 -30.03 -2.82 -62.75
C SER A 257 -29.46 -4.12 -62.14
N SER A 258 -30.08 -4.93 -61.28
CA SER A 258 -31.42 -5.07 -60.68
C SER A 258 -31.35 -6.24 -59.66
N LEU A 259 -32.40 -6.43 -58.83
CA LEU A 259 -32.77 -7.64 -58.06
C LEU A 259 -32.09 -7.85 -56.68
N THR A 260 -32.66 -7.34 -55.58
CA THR A 260 -33.66 -7.92 -54.62
C THR A 260 -33.05 -8.64 -53.40
N PRO A 261 -33.66 -8.52 -52.20
CA PRO A 261 -33.02 -8.73 -50.90
C PRO A 261 -33.30 -10.11 -50.29
N LEU A 262 -32.29 -10.71 -49.65
CA LEU A 262 -32.43 -11.91 -48.84
C LEU A 262 -33.00 -11.57 -47.45
N LYS A 263 -34.13 -12.21 -47.12
CA LYS A 263 -34.80 -12.21 -45.81
C LYS A 263 -34.05 -13.07 -44.79
N PRO A 264 -34.13 -12.75 -43.48
CA PRO A 264 -33.63 -13.59 -42.40
C PRO A 264 -34.59 -14.76 -42.08
N LEU A 265 -34.03 -15.89 -41.65
CA LEU A 265 -34.76 -17.07 -41.15
C LEU A 265 -34.77 -17.11 -39.59
N PRO A 266 -35.74 -17.83 -38.98
CA PRO A 266 -36.41 -17.40 -37.74
C PRO A 266 -35.97 -18.13 -36.46
N HIS A 267 -36.41 -17.55 -35.34
CA HIS A 267 -36.46 -18.13 -34.00
C HIS A 267 -37.25 -19.45 -33.95
N SER A 268 -36.81 -20.39 -33.10
CA SER A 268 -37.62 -21.52 -32.66
C SER A 268 -37.69 -21.62 -31.13
N ASP A 269 -38.86 -22.08 -30.70
CA ASP A 269 -39.54 -21.92 -29.41
C ASP A 269 -38.96 -22.60 -28.17
N GLN A 270 -39.38 -22.06 -27.02
CA GLN A 270 -39.50 -22.74 -25.73
C GLN A 270 -40.48 -23.92 -25.80
N SER A 271 -40.18 -25.06 -25.18
CA SER A 271 -41.17 -25.82 -24.40
C SER A 271 -40.59 -27.02 -23.63
N CYS A 272 -41.11 -27.15 -22.40
CA CYS A 272 -41.43 -28.37 -21.66
C CYS A 272 -40.32 -29.22 -20.98
N LEU A 273 -40.31 -29.09 -19.64
CA LEU A 273 -39.93 -30.08 -18.63
C LEU A 273 -40.70 -31.42 -18.78
N PRO A 274 -40.22 -32.47 -18.09
CA PRO A 274 -41.10 -33.30 -17.29
C PRO A 274 -40.67 -33.38 -15.81
N ARG A 275 -41.66 -33.23 -14.92
CA ARG A 275 -41.66 -33.75 -13.52
C ARG A 275 -41.93 -35.26 -13.55
N VAL A 276 -41.52 -36.04 -12.54
CA VAL A 276 -42.30 -36.56 -11.36
C VAL A 276 -41.60 -37.91 -10.96
N PRO A 277 -41.79 -38.59 -9.79
CA PRO A 277 -42.07 -38.25 -8.37
C PRO A 277 -40.87 -38.70 -7.46
N GLY A 278 -40.76 -38.54 -6.13
CA GLY A 278 -41.66 -38.22 -5.02
C GLY A 278 -41.49 -39.26 -3.87
N ARG A 279 -41.57 -38.78 -2.61
CA ARG A 279 -41.53 -39.47 -1.28
C ARG A 279 -40.12 -39.72 -0.73
N GLY A 280 -39.78 -39.46 0.53
CA GLY A 280 -40.45 -39.09 1.79
C GLY A 280 -39.44 -39.50 2.88
N GLY A 281 -38.98 -38.67 3.82
CA GLY A 281 -39.70 -38.06 4.94
C GLY A 281 -39.06 -38.52 6.25
N ARG A 282 -38.76 -37.56 7.15
CA ARG A 282 -38.50 -37.70 8.61
C ARG A 282 -37.22 -38.47 9.00
N THR A 283 -36.43 -38.18 10.05
CA THR A 283 -36.55 -37.39 11.29
C THR A 283 -35.18 -37.41 12.00
N GLY A 284 -34.86 -36.41 12.84
CA GLY A 284 -34.03 -36.63 14.05
C GLY A 284 -32.69 -35.88 14.14
N ARG A 285 -32.69 -34.74 14.84
CA ARG A 285 -31.59 -34.31 15.75
C ARG A 285 -31.77 -35.03 17.10
N PRO A 286 -30.71 -35.20 17.91
CA PRO A 286 -30.34 -34.19 18.94
C PRO A 286 -28.83 -33.86 18.91
N ALA A 287 -28.39 -32.61 19.06
CA ALA A 287 -28.19 -31.85 20.30
C ALA A 287 -27.12 -32.46 21.23
N ALA A 288 -25.95 -31.80 21.29
CA ALA A 288 -25.01 -31.89 22.40
C ALA A 288 -24.61 -30.46 22.79
N SER A 289 -24.90 -30.16 24.06
CA SER A 289 -24.76 -28.93 24.82
C SER A 289 -23.40 -28.85 25.48
N TRP A 290 -22.73 -27.70 25.40
CA TRP A 290 -21.67 -27.30 26.33
C TRP A 290 -22.00 -25.90 26.85
N GLU A 291 -22.14 -25.78 28.17
CA GLU A 291 -22.32 -24.53 28.91
C GLU A 291 -20.96 -23.93 29.35
N PRO A 292 -20.92 -22.62 29.69
CA PRO A 292 -19.69 -21.87 29.92
C PRO A 292 -19.29 -21.83 31.40
N GLY A 293 -17.98 -21.97 31.67
CA GLY A 293 -17.36 -21.63 32.95
C GLY A 293 -16.49 -20.38 32.78
N GLY A 294 -16.80 -19.32 33.53
CA GLY A 294 -16.01 -18.10 33.56
C GLY A 294 -14.79 -18.18 34.48
N SER A 295 -13.79 -17.33 34.22
CA SER A 295 -13.10 -16.60 35.29
C SER A 295 -12.35 -15.40 34.71
N SER A 296 -12.55 -14.28 35.39
CA SER A 296 -11.69 -13.09 35.42
C SER A 296 -10.22 -13.43 35.69
N ALA A 297 -9.29 -12.78 34.98
CA ALA A 297 -8.06 -12.22 35.55
C ALA A 297 -7.27 -11.40 34.50
N ALA A 298 -6.97 -10.15 34.88
CA ALA A 298 -5.74 -9.39 34.62
C ALA A 298 -5.17 -9.29 33.19
N GLY A 299 -5.30 -8.11 32.58
CA GLY A 299 -4.45 -7.70 31.45
C GLY A 299 -3.00 -7.44 31.91
N PRO A 300 -2.00 -7.61 31.03
CA PRO A 300 -0.61 -7.31 31.35
C PRO A 300 -0.35 -5.79 31.31
N PRO A 301 0.68 -5.31 32.02
CA PRO A 301 0.97 -3.90 32.21
C PRO A 301 1.82 -3.31 31.07
N SER A 302 1.69 -1.98 30.91
CA SER A 302 2.61 -1.00 30.30
C SER A 302 3.85 -1.54 29.59
N ASP A 303 3.88 -1.33 28.27
CA ASP A 303 5.03 -1.52 27.39
C ASP A 303 6.27 -0.80 27.94
N THR A 304 7.31 -1.56 28.27
CA THR A 304 8.62 -1.04 28.67
C THR A 304 9.56 -1.17 27.48
N TRP A 305 9.97 -0.05 26.89
CA TRP A 305 11.01 0.01 25.87
C TRP A 305 12.38 -0.23 26.52
N GLU A 306 12.81 -1.50 26.57
CA GLU A 306 14.18 -1.88 26.92
C GLU A 306 14.93 -2.43 25.70
N SER A 307 16.01 -1.70 25.35
CA SER A 307 17.27 -2.16 24.77
C SER A 307 17.29 -2.82 23.38
N CYS A 308 17.66 -2.03 22.37
CA CYS A 308 18.51 -2.51 21.28
C CYS A 308 19.62 -1.49 20.99
N GLY A 309 20.80 -1.75 21.56
CA GLY A 309 22.00 -0.95 21.38
C GLY A 309 22.89 -1.46 20.24
N ALA A 310 23.48 -0.49 19.55
CA ALA A 310 24.77 -0.53 18.85
C ALA A 310 24.93 -1.40 17.59
N PHE A 311 24.69 -0.79 16.42
CA PHE A 311 25.39 -1.14 15.19
C PHE A 311 26.62 -0.23 15.03
N ARG A 312 27.80 -0.70 15.47
CA ARG A 312 29.07 -0.04 15.16
C ARG A 312 29.47 -0.39 13.72
N GLY A 313 29.51 0.62 12.85
CA GLY A 313 30.18 0.51 11.56
C GLY A 313 31.70 0.45 11.76
N SER A 314 32.32 -0.64 11.34
CA SER A 314 33.77 -0.73 11.17
C SER A 314 34.16 -0.19 9.80
N ALA A 315 34.92 0.90 9.81
CA ALA A 315 35.67 1.39 8.67
C ALA A 315 36.90 0.50 8.44
N GLN A 316 37.12 0.10 7.18
CA GLN A 316 38.43 -0.05 6.55
C GLN A 316 38.31 0.45 5.11
#